data_AF-A0A2R6CXP1-F1
#
_entry.id   AF-A0A2R6CXP1-F1
#
_cell.length_a   1.000
_cell.length_b   1.000
_cell.length_c   1.000
_cell.angle_alpha   90.00
_cell.angle_beta   90.00
_cell.angle_gamma   90.00
#
_symmetry.space_group_name_H-M   'P 1'
#
loop_
_entity.id
_entity.type
_entity.pdbx_description
1 polymer ?
#
loop_
_entity_poly.entity_id
_entity_poly.type
_entity_poly.pdbx_seq_one_letter_code
_entity_poly.pdbx_strand_id
1 'polypeptide(L)'
;MTVVDGPARRRRGGRRPPTERPRRRTDTASTPRRAWTPTGPARPGAWYFGVPATALGLWGGPVDGGLAVAVGVAFGCVLWLGNEVASELADAAGAAYDEGLRAMLAPGDVGGWLVLLCGTLPVIAVVEEFLFRAAAIGATGATLPVSPWALAVVSSVAFALGHGAQGRVGVVVTGALGFVLAAGFVLTGSFLVVVVAHYLVNALEFLVHEGVGLPDPVWA
;
A
#
# COMPACT_ATOMS: atom_id res chain seq x y z
N MET A 1 65.85 49.78 74.29
CA MET A 1 67.24 49.50 73.91
C MET A 1 67.34 48.00 73.60
N THR A 2 66.88 47.62 72.42
CA THR A 2 67.70 47.15 71.27
C THR A 2 68.10 45.68 71.41
N VAL A 3 67.29 44.79 70.83
CA VAL A 3 67.75 43.52 70.26
C VAL A 3 67.08 43.37 68.90
N VAL A 4 67.91 43.17 67.89
CA VAL A 4 67.59 43.05 66.47
C VAL A 4 67.47 41.57 66.16
N ASP A 5 66.29 41.10 65.75
CA ASP A 5 66.10 39.73 65.24
C ASP A 5 66.06 39.72 63.70
N GLY A 6 66.88 38.84 63.12
CA GLY A 6 67.07 38.67 61.68
C GLY A 6 65.96 37.84 61.00
N PRO A 7 65.91 37.82 59.65
CA PRO A 7 64.77 37.28 58.92
C PRO A 7 64.94 35.79 58.58
N ALA A 8 63.99 34.96 59.01
CA ALA A 8 63.82 33.60 58.52
C ALA A 8 62.84 33.57 57.33
N ARG A 9 63.35 33.29 56.13
CA ARG A 9 62.56 32.96 54.94
C ARG A 9 62.17 31.48 54.93
N ARG A 10 61.06 31.19 54.22
CA ARG A 10 60.54 29.90 53.68
C ARG A 10 59.38 29.35 54.52
N ARG A 11 58.24 28.90 53.97
CA ARG A 11 57.83 28.55 52.60
C ARG A 11 56.31 28.74 52.49
N ARG A 12 55.87 29.22 51.33
CA ARG A 12 54.46 29.30 50.91
C ARG A 12 53.80 27.91 50.95
N GLY A 13 52.81 27.72 51.81
CA GLY A 13 51.84 26.63 51.72
C GLY A 13 50.79 26.98 50.68
N GLY A 14 51.06 26.64 49.41
CA GLY A 14 50.07 26.77 48.33
C GLY A 14 48.92 25.79 48.57
N ARG A 15 47.69 26.34 48.70
CA ARG A 15 46.45 25.56 48.61
C ARG A 15 46.40 24.90 47.23
N ARG A 16 46.31 23.56 47.20
CA ARG A 16 46.03 22.82 45.96
C ARG A 16 44.60 23.16 45.52
N PRO A 17 44.35 23.50 44.25
CA PRO A 17 42.98 23.65 43.75
C PRO A 17 42.31 22.26 43.69
N PRO A 18 40.98 22.18 43.82
CA PRO A 18 40.26 20.92 43.73
C PRO A 18 40.39 20.34 42.33
N THR A 19 40.69 19.04 42.27
CA THR A 19 40.77 18.24 41.05
C THR A 19 39.39 18.21 40.38
N GLU A 20 39.33 18.78 39.19
CA GLU A 20 38.17 18.72 38.29
C GLU A 20 37.86 17.25 37.99
N ARG A 21 36.67 16.78 38.40
CA ARG A 21 36.19 15.44 38.03
C ARG A 21 35.93 15.42 36.51
N PRO A 22 36.34 14.37 35.78
CA PRO A 22 36.00 14.27 34.37
C PRO A 22 34.48 14.15 34.21
N ARG A 23 33.87 15.07 33.47
CA ARG A 23 32.47 14.94 33.03
C ARG A 23 32.35 13.63 32.25
N ARG A 24 31.54 12.69 32.75
CA ARG A 24 31.10 11.52 31.98
C ARG A 24 30.39 12.04 30.72
N ARG A 25 31.04 11.89 29.56
CA ARG A 25 30.36 11.89 28.27
C ARG A 25 29.34 10.76 28.34
N THR A 26 28.05 11.09 28.30
CA THR A 26 27.02 10.12 27.96
C THR A 26 27.25 9.77 26.50
N ASP A 27 27.88 8.63 26.27
CA ASP A 27 27.97 8.00 24.95
C ASP A 27 26.53 7.74 24.48
N THR A 28 26.08 8.58 23.55
CA THR A 28 24.93 8.26 22.71
C THR A 28 25.24 6.96 22.00
N ALA A 29 24.44 5.93 22.30
CA ALA A 29 24.51 4.62 21.71
C ALA A 29 24.72 4.70 20.19
N SER A 30 25.91 4.33 19.74
CA SER A 30 26.19 4.05 18.35
C SER A 30 25.53 2.74 17.99
N THR A 31 24.31 2.79 17.46
CA THR A 31 23.66 1.64 16.83
C THR A 31 24.56 1.18 15.68
N PRO A 32 25.06 -0.08 15.66
CA PRO A 32 25.84 -0.54 14.53
C PRO A 32 24.89 -0.67 13.34
N ARG A 33 25.03 0.23 12.36
CA ARG A 33 24.44 0.06 11.03
C ARG A 33 25.01 -1.23 10.45
N ARG A 34 24.20 -2.30 10.42
CA ARG A 34 24.56 -3.53 9.70
C ARG A 34 24.83 -3.15 8.25
N ALA A 35 26.09 -3.31 7.83
CA ALA A 35 26.48 -3.20 6.45
C ALA A 35 25.79 -4.32 5.67
N TRP A 36 24.94 -3.93 4.71
CA TRP A 36 24.28 -4.85 3.80
C TRP A 36 25.24 -5.15 2.63
N THR A 37 25.61 -6.42 2.45
CA THR A 37 26.38 -6.88 1.28
C THR A 37 25.50 -7.73 0.38
N PRO A 38 25.04 -7.21 -0.77
CA PRO A 38 24.28 -8.02 -1.72
C PRO A 38 25.20 -8.82 -2.62
N THR A 39 25.22 -10.14 -2.45
CA THR A 39 25.76 -11.08 -3.45
C THR A 39 24.62 -11.91 -4.03
N GLY A 40 24.29 -11.73 -5.31
CA GLY A 40 23.35 -12.58 -6.04
C GLY A 40 22.75 -11.95 -7.30
N PRO A 41 22.61 -12.68 -8.43
CA PRO A 41 22.16 -12.14 -9.70
C PRO A 41 20.63 -11.99 -9.80
N ALA A 42 20.21 -10.97 -10.58
CA ALA A 42 18.86 -10.57 -11.01
C ALA A 42 17.74 -10.54 -9.95
N ARG A 43 17.29 -9.32 -9.62
CA ARG A 43 16.30 -9.03 -8.59
C ARG A 43 15.13 -8.27 -9.21
N PRO A 44 13.86 -8.68 -9.02
CA PRO A 44 12.71 -7.86 -9.41
C PRO A 44 12.80 -6.48 -8.74
N GLY A 45 12.27 -5.44 -9.39
CA GLY A 45 12.51 -4.03 -9.04
C GLY A 45 12.40 -3.72 -7.54
N ALA A 46 11.40 -4.25 -6.84
CA ALA A 46 11.25 -4.06 -5.39
C ALA A 46 12.45 -4.57 -4.56
N TRP A 47 13.07 -5.68 -4.96
CA TRP A 47 14.24 -6.26 -4.31
C TRP A 47 15.53 -5.53 -4.74
N TYR A 48 15.58 -5.01 -5.97
CA TYR A 48 16.65 -4.12 -6.43
C TYR A 48 16.68 -2.80 -5.63
N PHE A 49 15.50 -2.23 -5.35
CA PHE A 49 15.36 -1.02 -4.52
C PHE A 49 15.32 -1.29 -3.01
N GLY A 50 15.36 -2.56 -2.59
CA GLY A 50 15.37 -2.95 -1.18
C GLY A 50 14.09 -2.58 -0.42
N VAL A 51 12.94 -2.48 -1.10
CA VAL A 51 11.66 -2.17 -0.47
C VAL A 51 11.26 -3.35 0.44
N PRO A 52 11.02 -3.12 1.74
CA PRO A 52 10.58 -4.18 2.64
C PRO A 52 9.24 -4.75 2.17
N ALA A 53 9.14 -6.08 2.12
CA ALA A 53 7.88 -6.74 1.74
C ALA A 53 6.71 -6.45 2.70
N THR A 54 7.00 -6.08 3.94
CA THR A 54 5.99 -5.54 4.88
C THR A 54 5.41 -4.22 4.41
N ALA A 55 6.21 -3.36 3.75
CA ALA A 55 5.71 -2.12 3.15
C ALA A 55 4.82 -2.38 1.93
N LEU A 56 5.09 -3.47 1.21
CA LEU A 56 4.25 -3.93 0.10
C LEU A 56 2.97 -4.65 0.56
N GLY A 57 2.78 -4.86 1.87
CA GLY A 57 1.65 -5.60 2.43
C GLY A 57 1.67 -7.11 2.10
N LEU A 58 2.83 -7.67 1.76
CA LEU A 58 2.95 -9.09 1.42
C LEU A 58 2.93 -10.00 2.65
N TRP A 59 3.29 -9.48 3.83
CA TRP A 59 3.24 -10.18 5.11
C TRP A 59 3.36 -9.21 6.29
N GLY A 60 2.98 -9.68 7.48
CA GLY A 60 3.20 -8.95 8.73
C GLY A 60 2.26 -7.77 8.96
N GLY A 61 1.20 -7.66 8.14
CA GLY A 61 0.08 -6.76 8.37
C GLY A 61 -0.89 -7.29 9.43
N PRO A 62 -1.82 -6.45 9.92
CA PRO A 62 -2.90 -6.85 10.83
C PRO A 62 -3.76 -8.01 10.31
N VAL A 63 -3.90 -8.13 8.98
CA VAL A 63 -4.73 -9.13 8.31
C VAL A 63 -3.85 -9.95 7.34
N ASP A 64 -3.63 -11.22 7.66
CA ASP A 64 -2.72 -12.12 6.91
C ASP A 64 -3.31 -13.54 6.75
N GLY A 65 -2.71 -14.35 5.88
CA GLY A 65 -3.05 -15.76 5.65
C GLY A 65 -4.52 -15.98 5.29
N GLY A 66 -5.15 -16.99 5.90
CA GLY A 66 -6.55 -17.33 5.64
C GLY A 66 -7.54 -16.22 6.00
N LEU A 67 -7.23 -15.38 7.00
CA LEU A 67 -8.08 -14.24 7.36
C LEU A 67 -8.08 -13.19 6.25
N ALA A 68 -6.93 -12.94 5.61
CA ALA A 68 -6.85 -12.04 4.47
C ALA A 68 -7.71 -12.48 3.29
N VAL A 69 -7.77 -13.79 3.02
CA VAL A 69 -8.68 -14.33 2.00
C VAL A 69 -10.13 -14.10 2.38
N ALA A 70 -10.53 -14.42 3.62
CA ALA A 70 -11.91 -14.25 4.07
C ALA A 70 -12.37 -12.78 4.04
N VAL A 71 -11.51 -11.87 4.52
CA VAL A 71 -11.76 -10.42 4.48
C VAL A 71 -11.81 -9.93 3.02
N GLY A 72 -10.89 -10.39 2.16
CA GLY A 72 -10.88 -10.05 0.74
C GLY A 72 -12.15 -10.50 0.02
N VAL A 73 -12.65 -11.72 0.29
CA VAL A 73 -13.91 -12.21 -0.28
C VAL A 73 -15.10 -11.36 0.18
N ALA A 74 -15.24 -11.14 1.48
CA ALA A 74 -16.33 -10.33 2.01
C ALA A 74 -16.29 -8.90 1.44
N PHE A 75 -15.10 -8.32 1.37
CA PHE A 75 -14.88 -6.98 0.84
C PHE A 75 -15.18 -6.91 -0.66
N GLY A 76 -14.74 -7.89 -1.45
CA GLY A 76 -15.02 -7.99 -2.87
C GLY A 76 -16.51 -8.13 -3.17
N CYS A 77 -17.25 -8.93 -2.41
CA CYS A 77 -18.71 -9.02 -2.55
C CYS A 77 -19.41 -7.69 -2.26
N VAL A 78 -18.98 -6.97 -1.21
CA VAL A 78 -19.53 -5.64 -0.90
C VAL A 78 -19.21 -4.64 -2.00
N LEU A 79 -18.00 -4.67 -2.55
CA LEU A 79 -17.60 -3.81 -3.66
C LEU A 79 -18.39 -4.10 -4.94
N TRP A 80 -18.60 -5.38 -5.27
CA TRP A 80 -19.42 -5.78 -6.41
C TRP A 80 -20.86 -5.27 -6.26
N LEU A 81 -21.49 -5.49 -5.10
CA LEU A 81 -22.82 -4.94 -4.82
C LEU A 81 -22.84 -3.40 -4.94
N GLY A 82 -21.78 -2.73 -4.47
CA GLY A 82 -21.63 -1.29 -4.62
C GLY A 82 -21.48 -0.84 -6.08
N ASN A 83 -20.82 -1.65 -6.91
CA ASN A 83 -20.68 -1.39 -8.35
C ASN A 83 -22.03 -1.51 -9.06
N GLU A 84 -22.80 -2.55 -8.78
CA GLU A 84 -24.15 -2.74 -9.33
C GLU A 84 -25.07 -1.56 -8.98
N VAL A 85 -25.04 -1.10 -7.73
CA VAL A 85 -25.79 0.11 -7.30
C VAL A 85 -25.29 1.36 -8.01
N ALA A 86 -23.98 1.48 -8.27
CA ALA A 86 -23.44 2.61 -9.02
C ALA A 86 -23.89 2.58 -10.48
N SER A 87 -23.95 1.42 -11.12
CA SER A 87 -24.47 1.22 -12.48
C SER A 87 -25.95 1.59 -12.56
N GLU A 88 -26.79 1.12 -11.62
CA GLU A 88 -28.21 1.51 -11.57
C GLU A 88 -28.40 3.02 -11.46
N LEU A 89 -27.64 3.67 -10.57
CA LEU A 89 -27.73 5.11 -10.38
C LEU A 89 -27.26 5.88 -11.61
N ALA A 90 -26.25 5.37 -12.33
CA ALA A 90 -25.79 5.93 -13.60
C ALA A 90 -26.87 5.85 -14.67
N ASP A 91 -27.52 4.68 -14.81
CA ASP A 91 -28.60 4.46 -15.76
C ASP A 91 -29.83 5.31 -15.45
N ALA A 92 -30.23 5.39 -14.18
CA ALA A 92 -31.32 6.25 -13.73
C ALA A 92 -31.04 7.74 -13.98
N ALA A 93 -29.77 8.14 -14.00
CA ALA A 93 -29.34 9.49 -14.33
C ALA A 93 -29.17 9.73 -15.85
N GLY A 94 -29.41 8.71 -16.69
CA GLY A 94 -29.21 8.76 -18.14
C GLY A 94 -27.74 8.94 -18.54
N ALA A 95 -26.83 8.49 -17.68
CA ALA A 95 -25.41 8.68 -17.85
C ALA A 95 -24.80 7.52 -18.65
N ALA A 96 -24.03 7.81 -19.69
CA ALA A 96 -23.43 6.78 -20.53
C ALA A 96 -22.34 6.01 -19.77
N TYR A 97 -22.58 4.71 -19.56
CA TYR A 97 -21.62 3.72 -19.11
C TYR A 97 -21.38 2.72 -20.26
N ASP A 98 -20.11 2.37 -20.54
CA ASP A 98 -19.76 1.47 -21.65
C ASP A 98 -19.50 0.04 -21.14
N GLU A 99 -20.54 -0.79 -21.18
CA GLU A 99 -20.47 -2.23 -20.90
C GLU A 99 -19.93 -3.03 -22.09
N GLY A 100 -19.77 -2.41 -23.27
CA GLY A 100 -19.42 -3.08 -24.51
C GLY A 100 -18.07 -3.78 -24.44
N LEU A 101 -17.11 -3.25 -23.66
CA LEU A 101 -15.81 -3.90 -23.48
C LEU A 101 -15.95 -5.24 -22.73
N ARG A 102 -16.79 -5.31 -21.69
CA ARG A 102 -17.03 -6.56 -20.95
C ARG A 102 -17.70 -7.59 -21.85
N ALA A 103 -18.76 -7.20 -22.55
CA ALA A 103 -19.46 -8.08 -23.49
C ALA A 103 -18.55 -8.60 -24.62
N MET A 104 -17.62 -7.78 -25.13
CA MET A 104 -16.64 -8.22 -26.13
C MET A 104 -15.61 -9.22 -25.60
N LEU A 105 -15.34 -9.20 -24.29
CA LEU A 105 -14.38 -10.09 -23.63
C LEU A 105 -15.03 -11.38 -23.12
N ALA A 106 -16.37 -11.46 -23.15
CA ALA A 106 -17.13 -12.65 -22.76
C ALA A 106 -16.76 -13.88 -23.62
N PRO A 107 -16.27 -14.97 -23.02
CA PRO A 107 -15.90 -16.15 -23.77
C PRO A 107 -17.12 -16.97 -24.24
N GLY A 108 -17.07 -17.47 -25.47
CA GLY A 108 -18.12 -18.34 -26.04
C GLY A 108 -18.01 -19.82 -25.66
N ASP A 109 -16.92 -20.24 -25.00
CA ASP A 109 -16.67 -21.63 -24.62
C ASP A 109 -16.00 -21.77 -23.23
N VAL A 110 -16.05 -22.98 -22.67
CA VAL A 110 -15.52 -23.29 -21.33
C VAL A 110 -14.02 -23.03 -21.22
N GLY A 111 -13.25 -23.27 -22.29
CA GLY A 111 -11.80 -23.04 -22.30
C GLY A 111 -11.47 -21.55 -22.14
N GLY A 112 -12.20 -20.69 -22.86
CA GLY A 112 -12.07 -19.24 -22.74
C GLY A 112 -12.45 -18.74 -21.35
N TRP A 113 -13.51 -19.30 -20.73
CA TRP A 113 -13.87 -18.99 -19.34
C TRP A 113 -12.78 -19.37 -18.34
N LEU A 114 -12.13 -20.54 -18.52
CA LEU A 114 -10.99 -20.93 -17.67
C LEU A 114 -9.81 -19.98 -17.83
N VAL A 115 -9.49 -19.57 -19.06
CA VAL A 115 -8.42 -18.59 -19.32
C VAL A 115 -8.76 -17.25 -18.68
N LEU A 116 -10.00 -16.77 -18.82
CA LEU A 116 -10.46 -15.52 -18.23
C LEU A 116 -10.38 -15.55 -16.70
N LEU A 117 -11.05 -16.52 -16.06
CA LEU A 117 -11.22 -16.57 -14.61
C LEU A 117 -9.97 -17.01 -13.85
N CYS A 118 -9.11 -17.85 -14.44
CA CYS A 118 -7.94 -18.39 -13.76
C CYS A 118 -6.60 -17.83 -14.27
N GLY A 119 -6.60 -17.15 -15.42
CA GLY A 119 -5.41 -16.53 -16.01
C GLY A 119 -5.52 -15.01 -16.02
N THR A 120 -6.38 -14.48 -16.89
CA THR A 120 -6.45 -13.05 -17.20
C THR A 120 -6.85 -12.21 -15.99
N LEU A 121 -8.00 -12.49 -15.36
CA LEU A 121 -8.51 -11.67 -14.25
C LEU A 121 -7.58 -11.72 -13.01
N PRO A 122 -7.05 -12.90 -12.58
CA PRO A 122 -6.09 -12.93 -11.49
C PRO A 122 -4.81 -12.15 -11.78
N VAL A 123 -4.27 -12.25 -13.00
CA VAL A 123 -3.05 -11.51 -13.40
C VAL A 123 -3.29 -10.01 -13.37
N ILE A 124 -4.41 -9.54 -13.93
CA ILE A 124 -4.79 -8.13 -13.92
C ILE A 124 -4.91 -7.64 -12.46
N ALA A 125 -5.68 -8.34 -11.62
CA ALA A 125 -5.86 -7.95 -10.22
C ALA A 125 -4.52 -7.87 -9.47
N VAL A 126 -3.63 -8.86 -9.63
CA VAL A 126 -2.30 -8.84 -9.01
C VAL A 126 -1.47 -7.66 -9.50
N VAL A 127 -1.41 -7.43 -10.81
CA VAL A 127 -0.59 -6.35 -11.39
C VAL A 127 -1.11 -4.98 -10.98
N GLU A 128 -2.41 -4.75 -11.09
CA GLU A 128 -3.01 -3.46 -10.78
C GLU A 128 -2.92 -3.15 -9.28
N GLU A 129 -3.26 -4.10 -8.41
CA GLU A 129 -3.08 -3.91 -6.97
C GLU A 129 -1.61 -3.71 -6.62
N PHE A 130 -0.69 -4.38 -7.31
CA PHE A 130 0.73 -4.21 -7.03
C PHE A 130 1.19 -2.80 -7.40
N LEU A 131 0.79 -2.30 -8.58
CA LEU A 131 1.16 -0.96 -9.04
C LEU A 131 0.51 0.14 -8.18
N PHE A 132 -0.81 0.08 -7.99
CA PHE A 132 -1.56 1.20 -7.42
C PHE A 132 -1.64 1.16 -5.89
N ARG A 133 -1.46 -0.01 -5.25
CA ARG A 133 -1.57 -0.14 -3.79
C ARG A 133 -0.21 -0.46 -3.20
N ALA A 134 0.37 -1.61 -3.55
CA ALA A 134 1.64 -2.02 -2.95
C ALA A 134 2.79 -1.06 -3.27
N ALA A 135 2.95 -0.67 -4.54
CA ALA A 135 4.01 0.23 -4.96
C ALA A 135 3.65 1.70 -4.70
N ALA A 136 2.55 2.20 -5.27
CA ALA A 136 2.23 3.63 -5.20
C ALA A 136 1.91 4.11 -3.77
N ILE A 137 1.28 3.28 -2.94
CA ILE A 137 0.95 3.64 -1.54
C ILE A 137 2.00 3.05 -0.58
N GLY A 138 2.18 1.73 -0.60
CA GLY A 138 3.02 1.01 0.36
C GLY A 138 4.50 1.40 0.27
N ALA A 139 5.12 1.16 -0.88
CA ALA A 139 6.54 1.45 -1.10
C ALA A 139 6.86 2.96 -1.00
N THR A 140 6.02 3.81 -1.60
CA THR A 140 6.18 5.27 -1.51
C THR A 140 6.03 5.77 -0.08
N GLY A 141 5.02 5.31 0.66
CA GLY A 141 4.78 5.71 2.05
C GLY A 141 5.88 5.24 3.01
N ALA A 142 6.57 4.14 2.69
CA ALA A 142 7.73 3.69 3.46
C ALA A 142 9.00 4.52 3.23
N THR A 143 9.05 5.32 2.15
CA THR A 143 10.24 6.09 1.75
C THR A 143 10.08 7.59 1.88
N LEU A 144 8.85 8.10 1.78
CA LEU A 144 8.52 9.52 1.86
C LEU A 144 7.64 9.82 3.09
N PRO A 145 7.79 10.98 3.74
CA PRO A 145 6.95 11.39 4.85
C PRO A 145 5.59 11.94 4.36
N VAL A 146 4.84 11.12 3.62
CA VAL A 146 3.54 11.48 3.02
C VAL A 146 2.45 10.63 3.65
N SER A 147 1.26 11.23 3.86
CA SER A 147 0.11 10.50 4.38
C SER A 147 -0.31 9.38 3.41
N PRO A 148 -0.56 8.15 3.89
CA PRO A 148 -1.05 7.06 3.04
C PRO A 148 -2.40 7.40 2.39
N TRP A 149 -3.22 8.25 3.01
CA TRP A 149 -4.48 8.71 2.44
C TRP A 149 -4.31 9.68 1.28
N ALA A 150 -3.26 10.51 1.30
CA ALA A 150 -2.94 11.36 0.15
C ALA A 150 -2.47 10.50 -1.04
N LEU A 151 -1.65 9.49 -0.76
CA LEU A 151 -1.24 8.51 -1.78
C LEU A 151 -2.44 7.71 -2.31
N ALA A 152 -3.39 7.33 -1.45
CA ALA A 152 -4.62 6.67 -1.86
C ALA A 152 -5.44 7.52 -2.84
N VAL A 153 -5.60 8.82 -2.58
CA VAL A 153 -6.28 9.72 -3.53
C VAL A 153 -5.55 9.77 -4.86
N VAL A 154 -4.24 10.01 -4.85
CA VAL A 154 -3.43 10.14 -6.08
C VAL A 154 -3.42 8.83 -6.88
N SER A 155 -3.22 7.69 -6.22
CA SER A 155 -3.20 6.40 -6.91
C SER A 155 -4.58 6.04 -7.47
N SER A 156 -5.67 6.42 -6.80
CA SER A 156 -7.04 6.19 -7.28
C SER A 156 -7.38 7.04 -8.49
N VAL A 157 -6.91 8.30 -8.52
CA VAL A 157 -7.02 9.15 -9.72
C VAL A 157 -6.22 8.55 -10.88
N ALA A 158 -4.99 8.11 -10.64
CA ALA A 158 -4.17 7.47 -11.67
C ALA A 158 -4.81 6.18 -12.20
N PHE A 159 -5.38 5.35 -11.30
CA PHE A 159 -6.12 4.14 -11.64
C PHE A 159 -7.34 4.45 -12.51
N ALA A 160 -8.15 5.43 -12.10
CA ALA A 160 -9.32 5.90 -12.84
C ALA A 160 -8.96 6.37 -14.26
N LEU A 161 -7.89 7.14 -14.41
CA LEU A 161 -7.44 7.64 -15.71
C LEU A 161 -6.97 6.53 -16.66
N GLY A 162 -6.45 5.42 -16.11
CA GLY A 162 -6.14 4.22 -16.89
C GLY A 162 -7.37 3.55 -17.51
N HIS A 163 -8.56 3.89 -17.04
CA HIS A 163 -9.84 3.30 -17.43
C HIS A 163 -10.69 4.23 -18.31
N GLY A 164 -10.06 5.15 -19.05
CA GLY A 164 -10.76 6.09 -19.92
C GLY A 164 -11.70 5.45 -20.97
N ALA A 165 -11.50 4.18 -21.29
CA ALA A 165 -12.36 3.41 -22.19
C ALA A 165 -13.78 3.18 -21.64
N GLN A 166 -14.00 3.27 -20.32
CA GLN A 166 -15.31 3.06 -19.69
C GLN A 166 -16.22 4.30 -19.73
N GLY A 167 -15.81 5.36 -20.44
CA GLY A 167 -16.51 6.64 -20.46
C GLY A 167 -16.35 7.45 -19.17
N ARG A 168 -16.95 8.65 -19.13
CA ARG A 168 -16.73 9.61 -18.03
C ARG A 168 -17.27 9.11 -16.69
N VAL A 169 -18.41 8.45 -16.71
CA VAL A 169 -19.04 7.89 -15.52
C VAL A 169 -18.24 6.70 -15.01
N GLY A 170 -17.86 5.78 -15.91
CA GLY A 170 -16.98 4.66 -15.59
C GLY A 170 -15.68 5.11 -14.94
N VAL A 171 -15.02 6.14 -15.46
CA VAL A 171 -13.81 6.71 -14.81
C VAL A 171 -14.08 7.16 -13.37
N VAL A 172 -15.22 7.81 -13.10
CA VAL A 172 -15.57 8.28 -11.75
C VAL A 172 -15.85 7.09 -10.82
N VAL A 173 -16.65 6.11 -11.27
CA VAL A 173 -16.99 4.91 -10.50
C VAL A 173 -15.73 4.09 -10.22
N THR A 174 -14.91 3.83 -11.24
CA THR A 174 -13.64 3.12 -11.13
C THR A 174 -12.66 3.86 -10.21
N GLY A 175 -12.64 5.19 -10.24
CA GLY A 175 -11.87 5.98 -9.27
C GLY A 175 -12.37 5.84 -7.83
N ALA A 176 -13.69 5.83 -7.62
CA ALA A 176 -14.29 5.63 -6.30
C ALA A 176 -14.00 4.21 -5.77
N LEU A 177 -14.25 3.17 -6.56
CA LEU A 177 -13.86 1.79 -6.24
C LEU A 177 -12.37 1.67 -5.98
N GLY A 178 -11.58 2.35 -6.81
CA GLY A 178 -10.13 2.41 -6.68
C GLY A 178 -9.68 2.95 -5.32
N PHE A 179 -10.36 4.00 -4.84
CA PHE A 179 -10.15 4.59 -3.53
C PHE A 179 -10.60 3.69 -2.38
N VAL A 180 -11.74 3.00 -2.53
CA VAL A 180 -12.21 2.05 -1.51
C VAL A 180 -11.22 0.88 -1.39
N LEU A 181 -10.71 0.33 -2.50
CA LEU A 181 -9.62 -0.67 -2.49
C LEU A 181 -8.36 -0.11 -1.82
N ALA A 182 -7.95 1.13 -2.13
CA ALA A 182 -6.83 1.77 -1.48
C ALA A 182 -7.03 1.92 0.04
N ALA A 183 -8.24 2.28 0.49
CA ALA A 183 -8.60 2.31 1.90
C ALA A 183 -8.50 0.92 2.53
N GLY A 184 -8.99 -0.12 1.83
CA GLY A 184 -8.84 -1.52 2.23
C GLY A 184 -7.38 -1.90 2.47
N PHE A 185 -6.48 -1.54 1.54
CA PHE A 185 -5.05 -1.77 1.70
C PHE A 185 -4.47 -1.02 2.91
N VAL A 186 -4.77 0.27 3.06
CA VAL A 186 -4.24 1.11 4.16
C VAL A 186 -4.71 0.59 5.53
N LEU A 187 -5.97 0.19 5.65
CA LEU A 187 -6.56 -0.26 6.91
C LEU A 187 -6.12 -1.68 7.29
N THR A 188 -5.98 -2.57 6.31
CA THR A 188 -5.64 -3.98 6.56
C THR A 188 -4.14 -4.26 6.53
N GLY A 189 -3.36 -3.38 5.89
CA GLY A 189 -1.94 -3.59 5.60
C GLY A 189 -1.67 -4.81 4.72
N SER A 190 -2.67 -5.24 3.93
CA SER A 190 -2.66 -6.54 3.25
C SER A 190 -2.85 -6.41 1.75
N PHE A 191 -1.83 -6.84 1.00
CA PHE A 191 -1.90 -6.96 -0.46
C PHE A 191 -2.90 -8.04 -0.87
N LEU A 192 -2.91 -9.17 -0.16
CA LEU A 192 -3.78 -10.30 -0.49
C LEU A 192 -5.27 -9.94 -0.38
N VAL A 193 -5.66 -9.14 0.62
CA VAL A 193 -7.05 -8.67 0.77
C VAL A 193 -7.53 -7.96 -0.49
N VAL A 194 -6.76 -6.98 -0.97
CA VAL A 194 -7.19 -6.15 -2.10
C VAL A 194 -7.11 -6.89 -3.44
N VAL A 195 -6.13 -7.80 -3.61
CA VAL A 195 -6.06 -8.67 -4.79
C VAL A 195 -7.29 -9.57 -4.89
N VAL A 196 -7.67 -10.22 -3.78
CA VAL A 196 -8.86 -11.09 -3.74
C VAL A 196 -10.12 -10.28 -3.98
N ALA A 197 -10.25 -9.11 -3.33
CA ALA A 197 -11.43 -8.26 -3.48
C ALA A 197 -11.60 -7.79 -4.93
N HIS A 198 -10.53 -7.27 -5.55
CA HIS A 198 -10.55 -6.81 -6.93
C HIS A 198 -10.83 -7.96 -7.91
N TYR A 199 -10.13 -9.09 -7.78
CA TYR A 199 -10.41 -10.27 -8.58
C TYR A 199 -11.89 -10.66 -8.51
N LEU A 200 -12.47 -10.64 -7.31
CA LEU A 200 -13.84 -11.07 -7.11
C LEU A 200 -14.85 -10.10 -7.74
N VAL A 201 -14.62 -8.80 -7.67
CA VAL A 201 -15.45 -7.81 -8.40
C VAL A 201 -15.47 -8.15 -9.88
N ASN A 202 -14.30 -8.26 -10.52
CA ASN A 202 -14.23 -8.54 -11.96
C ASN A 202 -14.84 -9.91 -12.31
N ALA A 203 -14.59 -10.94 -11.50
CA ALA A 203 -15.12 -12.27 -11.74
C ALA A 203 -16.64 -12.31 -11.63
N LEU A 204 -17.22 -11.63 -10.64
CA LEU A 204 -18.67 -11.56 -10.46
C LEU A 204 -19.34 -10.80 -11.61
N GLU A 205 -18.80 -9.65 -12.02
CA GLU A 205 -19.29 -8.89 -13.19
C GLU A 205 -19.40 -9.78 -14.43
N PHE A 206 -18.32 -10.48 -14.80
CA PHE A 206 -18.35 -11.39 -15.94
C PHE A 206 -19.32 -12.56 -15.73
N LEU A 207 -19.25 -13.24 -14.59
CA LEU A 207 -20.07 -14.44 -14.35
C LEU A 207 -21.56 -14.13 -14.34
N VAL A 208 -21.96 -13.02 -13.72
CA VAL A 208 -23.37 -12.62 -13.55
C VAL A 208 -23.95 -12.17 -14.88
N HIS A 209 -23.29 -11.25 -15.57
CA HIS A 209 -23.87 -10.64 -16.76
C HIS A 209 -23.61 -11.44 -18.03
N GLU A 210 -22.40 -11.97 -18.20
CA GLU A 210 -22.04 -12.69 -19.43
C GLU A 210 -22.19 -14.21 -19.30
N GLY A 211 -21.95 -14.75 -18.10
CA GLY A 211 -22.06 -16.18 -17.83
C GLY A 211 -23.51 -16.62 -17.62
N VAL A 212 -24.24 -15.93 -16.75
CA VAL A 212 -25.65 -16.21 -16.45
C VAL A 212 -26.60 -15.46 -17.40
N GLY A 213 -26.20 -14.31 -17.93
CA GLY A 213 -27.04 -13.51 -18.84
C GLY A 213 -28.01 -12.58 -18.11
N LEU A 214 -27.68 -12.15 -16.89
CA LEU A 214 -28.48 -11.17 -16.16
C LEU A 214 -28.29 -9.75 -16.75
N PRO A 215 -29.34 -8.91 -16.72
CA PRO A 215 -29.26 -7.55 -17.28
C PRO A 215 -28.28 -6.68 -16.49
N ASP A 216 -27.93 -5.54 -17.08
CA ASP A 216 -27.16 -4.47 -16.44
C ASP A 216 -28.12 -3.34 -16.04
N PRO A 217 -28.20 -2.96 -14.74
CA PRO A 217 -27.80 -3.73 -13.56
C PRO A 217 -28.66 -4.98 -13.34
N VAL A 218 -28.27 -5.86 -12.42
CA VAL A 218 -28.93 -7.18 -12.16
C VAL A 218 -30.45 -7.10 -11.91
N TRP A 219 -30.96 -5.96 -11.47
CA TRP A 219 -32.35 -5.74 -11.05
C TRP A 219 -33.18 -4.85 -12.00
N ALA A 220 -32.65 -4.55 -13.18
CA ALA A 220 -33.39 -3.87 -14.25
C ALA A 220 -34.48 -4.76 -14.90
#